data_AF-A0A5E4R390-F1
#
_entry.id   AF-A0A5E4R390-F1
#
_cell.length_a   1.000
_cell.length_b   1.000
_cell.length_c   1.000
_cell.angle_alpha   90.00
_cell.angle_beta   90.00
_cell.angle_gamma   90.00
#
_symmetry.space_group_name_H-M   'P 1'
#
loop_
_entity.id
_entity.type
_entity.pdbx_description
1 polymer ?
#
loop_
_entity_poly.entity_id
_entity_poly.type
_entity_poly.pdbx_seq_one_letter_code
_entity_poly.pdbx_strand_id
1 'polypeptide(L)' 'MQCLKQRNSVGAGVWRRVRLKLEGRELPANMRASPHEQVEYIISEACSIDNLCLMYEGWMAWV' A
#
# COMPACT_ATOMS: atom_id res chain seq x y z
N MET A 1 6.08 39.62 -4.03
CA MET A 1 7.02 38.48 -4.19
C MET A 1 6.55 37.35 -3.29
N GLN A 2 5.64 36.49 -3.76
CA GLN A 2 5.17 35.33 -2.98
C GLN A 2 6.02 34.12 -3.34
N CYS A 3 6.86 33.65 -2.43
CA CYS A 3 7.43 32.32 -2.48
C CYS A 3 6.31 31.32 -2.16
N LEU A 4 5.50 31.01 -3.18
CA LEU A 4 4.44 30.01 -3.11
C LEU A 4 5.11 28.64 -2.94
N LYS A 5 5.08 28.15 -1.70
CA LYS A 5 5.48 26.80 -1.28
C LYS A 5 5.12 25.77 -2.35
N GLN A 6 6.10 25.34 -3.14
CA GLN A 6 5.95 24.24 -4.07
C GLN A 6 5.74 22.97 -3.23
N ARG A 7 4.47 22.59 -3.03
CA ARG A 7 4.12 21.39 -2.25
C ARG A 7 4.80 20.20 -2.91
N ASN A 8 5.68 19.52 -2.16
CA ASN A 8 6.33 18.30 -2.62
C ASN A 8 5.26 17.24 -2.92
N SER A 9 5.01 16.99 -4.21
CA SER A 9 3.98 16.04 -4.68
C SER A 9 4.28 14.61 -4.24
N VAL A 10 5.55 14.23 -4.20
CA VAL A 10 6.00 12.92 -3.69
C VAL A 10 5.69 12.80 -2.21
N GLY A 11 6.06 13.79 -1.41
CA GLY A 11 5.77 13.82 0.03
C GLY A 11 4.27 13.80 0.33
N ALA A 12 3.49 14.57 -0.42
CA ALA A 12 2.04 14.57 -0.31
C ALA A 12 1.41 13.20 -0.69
N GLY A 13 1.99 12.53 -1.69
CA GLY A 13 1.58 11.18 -2.12
C GLY A 13 1.85 10.13 -1.05
N VAL A 14 3.05 10.13 -0.46
CA VAL A 14 3.41 9.21 0.64
C VAL A 14 2.47 9.43 1.83
N TRP A 15 2.28 10.68 2.27
CA TRP A 15 1.38 10.99 3.38
C TRP A 15 -0.06 10.53 3.12
N ARG A 16 -0.58 10.75 1.91
CA ARG A 16 -1.91 10.28 1.51
C ARG A 16 -2.00 8.75 1.62
N ARG A 17 -1.00 8.02 1.11
CA ARG A 17 -1.02 6.54 1.14
C ARG A 17 -0.95 6.01 2.57
N VAL A 18 -0.07 6.55 3.42
CA VAL A 18 0.00 6.18 4.85
C VAL A 18 -1.34 6.41 5.53
N ARG A 19 -1.97 7.57 5.28
CA ARG A 19 -3.29 7.88 5.84
C ARG A 19 -4.36 6.88 5.40
N LEU A 20 -4.39 6.50 4.12
CA LEU A 20 -5.36 5.50 3.63
C LEU A 20 -5.17 4.13 4.29
N LYS A 21 -3.92 3.71 4.54
CA LYS A 21 -3.62 2.48 5.29
C LYS A 21 -4.21 2.52 6.71
N LEU A 22 -3.94 3.59 7.43
CA LEU A 22 -4.39 3.78 8.82
C LEU A 22 -5.91 3.94 8.93
N GLU A 23 -6.57 4.50 7.92
CA GLU A 23 -8.03 4.68 7.91
C GLU A 23 -8.82 3.44 7.45
N GLY A 24 -8.16 2.34 7.09
CA GLY A 24 -8.86 1.15 6.57
C GLY A 24 -9.26 1.23 5.10
N ARG A 25 -8.71 2.19 4.33
CA ARG A 25 -9.23 2.61 3.01
C ARG A 25 -8.26 2.37 1.86
N GLU A 26 -7.22 1.58 2.07
CA GLU A 26 -6.30 1.19 1.01
C GLU A 26 -6.93 0.13 0.06
N LEU A 27 -7.80 -0.73 0.58
CA LEU A 27 -8.35 -1.86 -0.16
C LEU A 27 -9.30 -1.41 -1.29
N PRO A 28 -9.35 -2.15 -2.43
CA PRO A 28 -10.07 -1.74 -3.64
C PRO A 28 -11.59 -1.63 -3.45
N ALA A 29 -12.16 -2.24 -2.41
CA ALA A 29 -13.60 -2.24 -2.15
C ALA A 29 -14.17 -0.88 -1.68
N ASN A 30 -13.35 0.17 -1.53
CA ASN A 30 -13.74 1.51 -1.03
C ASN A 30 -14.44 1.53 0.35
N MET A 31 -14.57 0.38 1.00
CA MET A 31 -15.08 0.23 2.37
C MET A 31 -13.95 0.42 3.37
N ARG A 32 -14.26 0.97 4.55
CA ARG A 32 -13.33 0.96 5.68
C ARG A 32 -13.24 -0.47 6.22
N ALA A 33 -12.15 -1.15 5.92
CA ALA A 33 -11.86 -2.47 6.48
C ALA A 33 -11.55 -2.38 7.98
N SER A 34 -12.01 -3.36 8.74
CA SER A 34 -11.56 -3.60 10.11
C SER A 34 -10.09 -4.04 10.13
N PRO A 35 -9.36 -3.86 11.24
CA PRO A 35 -7.97 -4.32 11.34
C PRO A 35 -7.80 -5.81 11.01
N HIS A 36 -8.79 -6.64 11.38
CA HIS A 36 -8.78 -8.08 11.06
C HIS A 36 -8.83 -8.32 9.55
N GLU A 37 -9.77 -7.67 8.84
CA GLU A 37 -9.89 -7.79 7.37
C GLU A 37 -8.65 -7.25 6.65
N GLN A 38 -8.06 -6.16 7.16
CA GLN A 38 -6.81 -5.63 6.59
C GLN A 38 -5.66 -6.63 6.73
N VAL A 39 -5.51 -7.24 7.90
CA VAL A 39 -4.45 -8.23 8.15
C VAL A 39 -4.66 -9.46 7.27
N GLU A 40 -5.88 -9.98 7.22
CA GLU A 40 -6.21 -11.15 6.39
C GLU A 40 -5.88 -10.89 4.92
N TYR A 41 -6.30 -9.74 4.38
CA TYR A 41 -6.01 -9.35 3.01
C TYR A 41 -4.50 -9.20 2.74
N ILE A 42 -3.75 -8.61 3.66
CA ILE A 42 -2.30 -8.42 3.49
C ILE A 42 -1.60 -9.78 3.45
N ILE A 43 -1.99 -10.72 4.32
CA ILE A 43 -1.45 -12.07 4.32
C ILE A 43 -1.80 -12.79 3.02
N SER A 44 -3.06 -12.72 2.58
CA SER A 44 -3.47 -13.39 1.33
C SER A 44 -2.72 -12.88 0.11
N GLU A 45 -2.51 -11.56 0.00
CA GLU A 45 -1.76 -10.97 -1.10
C GLU A 45 -0.27 -11.32 -1.04
N ALA A 46 0.32 -11.35 0.16
CA ALA A 46 1.73 -11.70 0.36
C ALA A 46 2.03 -13.18 0.10
N CYS A 47 1.05 -14.06 0.31
CA CYS A 47 1.15 -15.50 0.06
C CYS A 47 0.62 -15.93 -1.32
N SER A 48 0.10 -15.01 -2.12
CA SER A 48 -0.43 -15.32 -3.45
C SER A 48 0.70 -15.77 -4.38
N ILE A 49 0.57 -16.98 -4.92
CA ILE A 49 1.55 -17.54 -5.88
C ILE A 49 1.65 -16.63 -7.11
N ASP A 50 0.54 -16.08 -7.59
CA ASP A 50 0.51 -15.17 -8.73
C ASP A 50 1.35 -13.91 -8.47
N ASN A 51 1.28 -13.36 -7.26
CA ASN A 51 2.10 -12.21 -6.87
C ASN A 51 3.58 -12.61 -6.69
N LEU A 52 3.84 -13.77 -6.07
CA LEU A 52 5.18 -14.25 -5.79
C LEU A 52 5.97 -14.55 -7.08
N CYS A 53 5.31 -15.13 -8.09
CA CYS A 53 5.92 -15.45 -9.39
C CYS A 53 6.34 -14.22 -10.20
N LEU A 54 5.82 -13.03 -9.89
CA LEU A 54 6.15 -11.78 -10.58
C LEU A 54 7.29 -11.00 -9.92
N MET A 55 7.78 -11.46 -8.76
CA MET A 55 8.88 -10.78 -8.08
C MET A 55 10.20 -10.92 -8.84
N TYR A 56 11.08 -9.94 -8.65
CA TYR A 56 12.43 -10.02 -9.19
C TYR A 56 13.14 -11.30 -8.70
N GLU A 57 13.83 -12.01 -9.59
CA GLU A 57 14.43 -13.33 -9.32
C GLU A 57 15.34 -13.32 -8.07
N GLY A 58 16.11 -12.26 -7.86
CA GLY A 58 16.99 -12.13 -6.69
C GLY A 58 16.26 -11.99 -5.35
N TRP A 59 14.94 -11.87 -5.36
CA TRP A 59 14.11 -11.93 -4.15
C TRP A 59 13.92 -13.37 -3.64
N MET A 60 14.18 -14.38 -4.48
CA MET A 60 14.10 -15.81 -4.12
C MET A 60 12.77 -16.18 -3.45
N ALA A 61 11.66 -15.85 -4.10
CA ALA A 61 10.29 -16.07 -3.62
C ALA A 61 9.96 -17.52 -3.18
N TRP A 62 10.77 -18.48 -3.64
CA TRP A 62 10.56 -19.92 -3.53
C TRP A 62 11.33 -20.60 -2.39
N VAL A 63 12.19 -19.86 -1.66
CA VAL A 63 12.95 -20.36 -0.51
C VAL A 63 12.19 -20.10 0.77
#